data_AF-A0A3D9IA53-F1
#
_entry.id   AF-A0A3D9IA53-F1
#
_cell.length_a   1.000
_cell.length_b   1.000
_cell.length_c   1.000
_cell.angle_alpha   90.00
_cell.angle_beta   90.00
_cell.angle_gamma   90.00
#
_symmetry.space_group_name_H-M   'P 1'
#
loop_
_entity.id
_entity.type
_entity.pdbx_description
1 polymer ?
#
loop_
_entity_poly.entity_id
_entity_poly.type
_entity_poly.pdbx_seq_one_letter_code
_entity_poly.pdbx_strand_id
1 'polypeptide(L)'
;MSRILRDTYGSEKFLKIFQCFIQEVKILTQYRPDDQNEMIMDFIGLARIACSETWSCPNCLKKYEFRHCYGDLDKTIHAIEINCDLCGDNFTFTENDDTISYFNSHVFNKVNNLRSWGKGLDIKLFSNLASAAMLTVDSSSGRPVLWLDRQRVKSVKEVDRYWKWAKNEWKRRCEQS
;
A
#
# COMPACT_ATOMS: atom_id res chain seq x y z
N MET A 1 4.79 10.47 6.28
CA MET A 1 5.33 9.53 5.27
C MET A 1 6.38 8.61 5.90
N SER A 2 6.19 7.30 5.88
CA SER A 2 7.14 6.36 6.51
C SER A 2 8.52 6.45 5.84
N ARG A 3 9.59 6.35 6.64
CA ARG A 3 10.99 6.35 6.17
C ARG A 3 11.25 5.32 5.05
N ILE A 4 10.39 4.31 4.97
CA ILE A 4 10.49 3.11 4.14
C ILE A 4 9.99 3.34 2.71
N LEU A 5 9.12 4.33 2.45
CA LEU A 5 8.73 4.70 1.08
C LEU A 5 9.82 5.53 0.39
N ARG A 6 10.65 6.25 1.15
CA ARG A 6 11.72 7.12 0.66
C ARG A 6 12.83 6.35 -0.05
N ASP A 7 13.21 5.20 0.49
CA ASP A 7 14.42 4.48 0.05
C ASP A 7 14.21 3.58 -1.18
N THR A 8 12.97 3.32 -1.62
CA THR A 8 12.68 2.29 -2.64
C THR A 8 12.09 2.82 -3.94
N TYR A 9 11.42 3.98 -3.96
CA TYR A 9 10.68 4.45 -5.13
C TYR A 9 11.29 5.66 -5.84
N GLY A 10 12.63 5.81 -5.80
CA GLY A 10 13.42 6.56 -6.80
C GLY A 10 13.24 8.09 -6.87
N SER A 11 12.15 8.67 -6.40
CA SER A 11 12.11 10.09 -6.04
C SER A 11 10.99 10.33 -5.02
N GLU A 12 11.35 10.82 -3.83
CA GLU A 12 10.37 11.39 -2.88
C GLU A 12 9.49 12.45 -3.56
N LYS A 13 9.98 13.04 -4.65
CA LYS A 13 9.33 14.10 -5.42
C LYS A 13 8.07 13.60 -6.13
N PHE A 14 8.08 12.42 -6.74
CA PHE A 14 6.90 11.86 -7.42
C PHE A 14 5.70 11.76 -6.47
N LEU A 15 5.89 11.05 -5.36
CA LEU A 15 4.85 10.84 -4.37
C LEU A 15 4.39 12.16 -3.72
N LYS A 16 5.32 13.10 -3.49
CA LYS A 16 4.97 14.44 -2.97
C LYS A 16 4.11 15.24 -3.94
N ILE A 17 4.28 15.13 -5.26
CA ILE A 17 3.46 15.84 -6.25
C ILE A 17 1.99 15.42 -6.13
N PHE A 18 1.71 14.12 -6.06
CA PHE A 18 0.34 13.62 -5.89
C PHE A 18 -0.24 13.93 -4.51
N GLN A 19 0.63 13.95 -3.49
CA GLN A 19 0.23 14.45 -2.18
C GLN A 19 -0.14 15.94 -2.23
N CYS A 20 0.57 16.78 -2.99
CA CYS A 20 0.19 18.17 -3.20
C CYS A 20 -1.17 18.27 -3.93
N PHE A 21 -1.36 17.52 -5.02
CA PHE A 21 -2.64 17.51 -5.73
C PHE A 21 -3.82 17.17 -4.82
N ILE A 22 -3.71 16.13 -3.98
CA ILE A 22 -4.82 15.77 -3.09
C ILE A 22 -5.02 16.76 -1.93
N GLN A 23 -3.95 17.45 -1.50
CA GLN A 23 -4.05 18.52 -0.50
C GLN A 23 -4.76 19.76 -1.05
N GLU A 24 -4.53 20.12 -2.31
CA GLU A 24 -5.29 21.20 -2.96
C GLU A 24 -6.76 20.82 -3.11
N VAL A 25 -7.06 19.57 -3.50
CA VAL A 25 -8.44 19.07 -3.52
C VAL A 25 -9.08 19.16 -2.14
N LYS A 26 -8.38 18.77 -1.07
CA LYS A 26 -8.84 18.91 0.33
C LYS A 26 -9.17 20.37 0.71
N ILE A 27 -8.38 21.32 0.23
CA ILE A 27 -8.61 22.75 0.49
C ILE A 27 -9.86 23.19 -0.27
N LEU A 28 -9.99 22.81 -1.54
CA LEU A 28 -11.14 23.16 -2.35
C LEU A 28 -12.44 22.57 -1.78
N THR A 29 -12.44 21.31 -1.33
CA THR A 29 -13.65 20.66 -0.77
C THR A 29 -14.16 21.30 0.54
N GLN A 30 -13.39 22.18 1.18
CA GLN A 30 -13.79 22.89 2.41
C GLN A 30 -14.62 24.15 2.15
N TYR A 31 -14.60 24.71 0.94
CA TYR A 31 -15.43 25.86 0.60
C TYR A 31 -16.73 25.37 -0.07
N ARG A 32 -17.74 26.24 -0.20
CA ARG A 32 -19.06 25.91 -0.77
C ARG A 32 -19.59 26.87 -1.85
N PRO A 33 -18.82 27.18 -2.91
CA PRO A 33 -19.39 27.67 -4.17
C PRO A 33 -19.52 26.58 -5.24
N ASP A 34 -20.47 26.76 -6.17
CA ASP A 34 -20.79 25.80 -7.24
C ASP A 34 -19.63 25.58 -8.24
N ASP A 35 -18.73 26.56 -8.40
CA ASP A 35 -17.60 26.53 -9.35
C ASP A 35 -16.44 25.59 -8.92
N GLN A 36 -16.49 25.01 -7.72
CA GLN A 36 -15.37 24.22 -7.19
C GLN A 36 -15.25 22.83 -7.77
N ASN A 37 -16.36 22.21 -8.16
CA ASN A 37 -16.30 20.88 -8.74
C ASN A 37 -15.54 20.90 -10.06
N GLU A 38 -15.71 21.95 -10.86
CA GLU A 38 -14.95 22.14 -12.09
C GLU A 38 -13.46 22.29 -11.79
N MET A 39 -13.09 23.16 -10.83
CA MET A 39 -11.70 23.32 -10.41
C MET A 39 -11.08 22.02 -9.88
N ILE A 40 -11.80 21.25 -9.06
CA ILE A 40 -11.32 19.96 -8.55
C ILE A 40 -11.07 18.99 -9.70
N MET A 41 -12.00 18.91 -10.66
CA MET A 41 -11.85 18.02 -11.82
C MET A 41 -10.69 18.46 -12.73
N ASP A 42 -10.43 19.75 -12.87
CA ASP A 42 -9.26 20.28 -13.58
C ASP A 42 -7.95 19.88 -12.89
N PHE A 43 -7.87 20.02 -11.55
CA PHE A 43 -6.71 19.56 -10.78
C PHE A 43 -6.48 18.05 -10.94
N ILE A 44 -7.54 17.26 -10.91
CA ILE A 44 -7.47 15.81 -11.16
C ILE A 44 -7.00 15.52 -12.60
N GLY A 45 -7.47 16.28 -13.58
CA GLY A 45 -7.03 16.19 -14.97
C GLY A 45 -5.53 16.43 -15.11
N LEU A 46 -5.00 17.47 -14.48
CA LEU A 46 -3.57 17.78 -14.45
C LEU A 46 -2.77 16.66 -13.76
N ALA A 47 -3.26 16.13 -12.64
CA ALA A 47 -2.62 15.02 -11.95
C ALA A 47 -2.55 13.76 -12.84
N ARG A 48 -3.62 13.47 -13.58
CA ARG A 48 -3.65 12.35 -14.54
C ARG A 48 -2.64 12.52 -15.66
N ILE A 49 -2.56 13.71 -16.26
CA ILE A 49 -1.59 14.03 -17.32
C ILE A 49 -0.17 13.86 -16.76
N ALA A 50 0.11 14.47 -15.60
CA ALA A 50 1.41 14.34 -14.95
C ALA A 50 1.79 12.86 -14.74
N CYS A 51 0.87 12.04 -14.20
CA CYS A 51 1.08 10.61 -13.99
C CYS A 51 1.40 9.86 -15.29
N SER A 52 0.50 9.98 -16.27
CA SER A 52 0.52 9.16 -17.49
C SER A 52 1.57 9.59 -18.51
N GLU A 53 2.03 10.84 -18.50
CA GLU A 53 3.02 11.34 -19.46
C GLU A 53 4.44 11.31 -18.90
N THR A 54 4.61 11.55 -17.61
CA THR A 54 5.92 11.88 -17.05
C THR A 54 6.55 10.74 -16.26
N TRP A 55 5.75 9.81 -15.73
CA TRP A 55 6.23 8.87 -14.72
C TRP A 55 6.08 7.40 -15.13
N SER A 56 7.17 6.67 -14.92
CA SER A 56 7.24 5.23 -15.14
C SER A 56 7.70 4.53 -13.87
N CYS A 57 7.22 3.32 -13.66
CA CYS A 57 7.64 2.47 -12.58
C CYS A 57 9.16 2.24 -12.67
N PRO A 58 9.94 2.49 -11.60
CA PRO A 58 11.40 2.34 -11.65
C PRO A 58 11.83 0.88 -11.83
N ASN A 59 10.96 -0.08 -11.52
CA ASN A 59 11.26 -1.50 -11.60
C ASN A 59 11.01 -2.11 -12.99
N CYS A 60 9.92 -1.72 -13.65
CA CYS A 60 9.50 -2.33 -14.91
C CYS A 60 9.39 -1.36 -16.10
N LEU A 61 9.64 -0.07 -15.85
CA LEU A 61 9.61 1.02 -16.83
C LEU A 61 8.28 1.24 -17.53
N LYS A 62 7.21 0.53 -17.14
CA LYS A 62 5.85 0.83 -17.59
C LYS A 62 5.34 2.10 -16.91
N LYS A 63 4.55 2.87 -17.65
CA LYS A 63 3.81 4.01 -17.11
C LYS A 63 2.89 3.55 -15.98
N TYR A 64 2.78 4.38 -14.95
CA TYR A 64 1.78 4.16 -13.92
C TYR A 64 0.39 4.42 -14.50
N GLU A 65 -0.58 3.64 -14.03
CA GLU A 65 -1.99 3.90 -14.24
C GLU A 65 -2.50 4.85 -13.15
N PHE A 66 -3.43 5.72 -13.53
CA PHE A 66 -4.02 6.73 -12.68
C PHE A 66 -5.52 6.48 -12.58
N ARG A 67 -6.03 6.48 -11.36
CA ARG A 67 -7.47 6.44 -11.09
C ARG A 67 -7.84 7.52 -10.08
N HIS A 68 -8.87 8.29 -10.41
CA HIS A 68 -9.55 9.16 -9.45
C HIS A 68 -10.75 8.40 -8.88
N CYS A 69 -10.82 8.31 -7.57
CA CYS A 69 -11.95 7.71 -6.85
C CYS A 69 -12.73 8.83 -6.16
N TYR A 70 -14.02 8.92 -6.45
CA TYR A 70 -14.95 9.85 -5.83
C TYR A 70 -16.34 9.20 -5.78
N GLY A 71 -17.00 9.22 -4.62
CA GLY A 71 -18.33 8.63 -4.44
C GLY A 71 -18.39 7.10 -4.33
N ASP A 72 -17.25 6.40 -4.48
CA ASP A 72 -17.15 4.93 -4.33
C ASP A 72 -17.06 4.47 -2.85
N LEU A 73 -16.78 5.40 -1.94
CA LEU A 73 -16.79 5.20 -0.49
C LEU A 73 -18.06 5.91 0.01
N ASP A 74 -18.72 5.46 1.08
CA ASP A 74 -19.95 6.06 1.69
C ASP A 74 -19.81 7.54 2.12
N LYS A 75 -18.74 8.22 1.69
CA LYS A 75 -18.39 9.61 1.92
C LYS A 75 -17.92 10.21 0.59
N THR A 76 -18.27 11.48 0.36
CA THR A 76 -17.81 12.33 -0.75
C THR A 76 -16.31 12.66 -0.61
N ILE A 77 -15.47 11.63 -0.63
CA ILE A 77 -14.02 11.72 -0.42
C ILE A 77 -13.34 11.59 -1.78
N HIS A 78 -12.48 12.54 -2.11
CA HIS A 78 -11.59 12.39 -3.25
C HIS A 78 -10.36 11.56 -2.86
N ALA A 79 -10.01 10.61 -3.73
CA ALA A 79 -8.77 9.88 -3.66
C ALA A 79 -8.13 9.72 -5.03
N ILE A 80 -6.80 9.77 -5.08
CA ILE A 80 -6.00 9.43 -6.24
C ILE A 80 -5.34 8.07 -5.97
N GLU A 81 -5.50 7.14 -6.90
CA GLU A 81 -4.78 5.88 -6.91
C GLU A 81 -3.80 5.85 -8.09
N ILE A 82 -2.59 5.37 -7.80
CA ILE A 82 -1.53 5.17 -8.77
C ILE A 82 -1.08 3.72 -8.69
N ASN A 83 -1.24 2.97 -9.78
CA ASN A 83 -0.95 1.55 -9.83
C ASN A 83 0.07 1.21 -10.91
N CYS A 84 0.97 0.27 -10.61
CA CYS A 84 1.79 -0.42 -11.59
C CYS A 84 1.34 -1.87 -11.66
N ASP A 85 0.54 -2.20 -12.67
CA ASP A 85 -0.03 -3.54 -12.83
C ASP A 85 1.01 -4.65 -12.93
N LEU A 86 2.15 -4.37 -13.56
CA LEU A 86 3.19 -5.38 -13.74
C LEU A 86 4.00 -5.64 -12.46
N CYS A 87 4.16 -4.64 -11.60
CA CYS A 87 4.87 -4.81 -10.32
C CYS A 87 3.91 -5.09 -9.15
N GLY A 88 2.62 -4.79 -9.33
CA GLY A 88 1.59 -4.86 -8.31
C GLY A 88 1.60 -3.70 -7.32
N ASP A 89 2.45 -2.68 -7.52
CA ASP A 89 2.53 -1.53 -6.61
C ASP A 89 1.26 -0.69 -6.73
N ASN A 90 0.68 -0.31 -5.59
CA ASN A 90 -0.48 0.58 -5.52
C ASN A 90 -0.24 1.64 -4.44
N PHE A 91 -0.39 2.91 -4.84
CA PHE A 91 -0.31 4.07 -3.96
C PHE A 91 -1.67 4.76 -3.93
N THR A 92 -2.18 5.03 -2.74
CA THR A 92 -3.44 5.73 -2.54
C THR A 92 -3.17 7.02 -1.76
N PHE A 93 -3.68 8.12 -2.32
CA PHE A 93 -3.66 9.47 -1.74
C PHE A 93 -5.10 9.85 -1.47
N THR A 94 -5.44 10.19 -0.23
CA THR A 94 -6.82 10.57 0.14
C THR A 94 -6.81 11.93 0.82
N GLU A 95 -7.83 12.75 0.61
CA GLU A 95 -7.90 14.08 1.24
C GLU A 95 -7.95 14.03 2.79
N ASN A 96 -8.40 12.91 3.35
CA ASN A 96 -8.54 12.72 4.80
C ASN A 96 -7.30 12.16 5.49
N ASP A 97 -6.30 11.71 4.74
CA ASP A 97 -5.07 11.12 5.28
C ASP A 97 -3.87 11.94 4.84
N ASP A 98 -3.09 12.44 5.81
CA ASP A 98 -1.83 13.14 5.54
C ASP A 98 -0.69 12.16 5.16
N THR A 99 -0.98 10.86 5.18
CA THR A 99 -0.07 9.78 4.83
C THR A 99 -0.49 9.07 3.54
N ILE A 100 0.53 8.65 2.79
CA ILE A 100 0.34 7.87 1.57
C ILE A 100 0.14 6.42 1.97
N SER A 101 -1.00 5.85 1.58
CA SER A 101 -1.24 4.42 1.71
C SER A 101 -0.53 3.68 0.58
N TYR A 102 0.16 2.60 0.92
CA TYR A 102 0.85 1.75 -0.04
C TYR A 102 0.55 0.28 0.26
N PHE A 103 0.32 -0.48 -0.80
CA PHE A 103 0.33 -1.93 -0.76
C PHE A 103 0.82 -2.51 -2.08
N ASN A 104 1.20 -3.79 -2.07
CA ASN A 104 1.54 -4.53 -3.28
C ASN A 104 0.56 -5.69 -3.50
N SER A 105 -0.14 -5.70 -4.63
CA SER A 105 -1.18 -6.69 -4.95
C SER A 105 -0.61 -8.11 -5.08
N HIS A 106 0.62 -8.27 -5.59
CA HIS A 106 1.28 -9.56 -5.66
C HIS A 106 1.63 -10.10 -4.26
N VAL A 107 2.06 -9.23 -3.35
CA VAL A 107 2.25 -9.58 -1.93
C VAL A 107 0.93 -10.03 -1.30
N PHE A 108 -0.14 -9.26 -1.50
CA PHE A 108 -1.47 -9.58 -0.98
C PHE A 108 -1.96 -10.95 -1.48
N ASN A 109 -1.88 -11.19 -2.79
CA ASN A 109 -2.26 -12.46 -3.41
C ASN A 109 -1.41 -13.62 -2.88
N LYS A 110 -0.10 -13.42 -2.72
CA LYS A 110 0.78 -14.44 -2.14
C LYS A 110 0.40 -14.78 -0.71
N VAL A 111 0.10 -13.78 0.12
CA VAL A 111 -0.32 -14.00 1.51
C VAL A 111 -1.65 -14.76 1.57
N ASN A 112 -2.62 -14.42 0.73
CA ASN A 112 -3.90 -15.16 0.66
C ASN A 112 -3.72 -16.62 0.23
N ASN A 113 -2.81 -16.86 -0.73
CA ASN A 113 -2.42 -18.21 -1.12
C ASN A 113 -1.73 -18.95 0.04
N LEU A 114 -0.83 -18.32 0.78
CA LEU A 114 -0.21 -18.98 1.93
C LEU A 114 -1.20 -19.24 3.08
N ARG A 115 -2.18 -18.35 3.27
CA ARG A 115 -3.23 -18.50 4.28
C ARG A 115 -4.13 -19.69 4.00
N SER A 116 -4.51 -19.92 2.75
CA SER A 116 -5.38 -21.04 2.36
C SER A 116 -4.69 -22.40 2.43
N TRP A 117 -3.37 -22.45 2.26
CA TRP A 117 -2.58 -23.70 2.20
C TRP A 117 -1.69 -23.93 3.44
N GLY A 118 -1.72 -23.02 4.42
CA GLY A 118 -0.86 -23.05 5.60
C GLY A 118 -1.30 -24.13 6.61
N LYS A 119 -0.59 -25.27 6.63
CA LYS A 119 -0.72 -26.24 7.73
C LYS A 119 0.24 -25.86 8.86
N GLY A 120 -0.31 -25.57 10.04
CA GLY A 120 0.46 -25.39 11.29
C GLY A 120 1.10 -24.02 11.50
N LEU A 121 0.92 -23.07 10.58
CA LEU A 121 1.32 -21.66 10.73
C LEU A 121 0.33 -20.80 9.95
N ASP A 122 -0.22 -19.77 10.59
CA ASP A 122 -1.11 -18.81 9.93
C ASP A 122 -0.31 -17.58 9.47
N ILE A 123 -0.88 -16.80 8.55
CA ILE A 123 -0.26 -15.56 8.04
C ILE A 123 -1.27 -14.43 7.92
N LYS A 124 -0.90 -13.25 8.43
CA LYS A 124 -1.74 -12.04 8.45
C LYS A 124 -0.94 -10.83 7.97
N LEU A 125 -1.60 -9.93 7.26
CA LEU A 125 -1.08 -8.60 6.96
C LEU A 125 -1.52 -7.65 8.06
N PHE A 126 -0.58 -6.84 8.55
CA PHE A 126 -0.78 -5.82 9.56
C PHE A 126 -0.20 -4.48 9.08
N SER A 127 -0.57 -3.39 9.76
CA SER A 127 0.10 -2.09 9.58
C SER A 127 0.87 -1.74 10.84
N ASN A 128 1.94 -0.96 10.70
CA ASN A 128 2.69 -0.36 11.80
C ASN A 128 3.35 -1.38 12.74
N LEU A 129 3.84 -2.50 12.20
CA LEU A 129 4.67 -3.40 12.98
C LEU A 129 6.02 -2.77 13.29
N ALA A 130 6.62 -3.12 14.43
CA ALA A 130 7.96 -2.69 14.79
C ALA A 130 9.00 -3.14 13.74
N SER A 131 8.82 -4.34 13.18
CA SER A 131 9.64 -4.95 12.12
C SER A 131 8.80 -5.26 10.87
N ALA A 132 9.43 -5.54 9.72
CA ALA A 132 8.70 -5.92 8.50
C ALA A 132 7.92 -7.24 8.64
N ALA A 133 8.36 -8.11 9.55
CA ALA A 133 7.73 -9.39 9.86
C ALA A 133 7.90 -9.72 11.34
N MET A 134 6.89 -10.36 11.93
CA MET A 134 6.90 -10.80 13.32
C MET A 134 6.20 -12.15 13.44
N LEU A 135 6.85 -13.12 14.09
CA LEU A 135 6.23 -14.40 14.45
C LEU A 135 5.70 -14.31 15.87
N THR A 136 4.40 -14.52 16.04
CA THR A 136 3.70 -14.50 17.33
C THR A 136 2.79 -15.72 17.47
N VAL A 137 2.11 -15.84 18.61
CA VAL A 137 1.05 -16.81 18.85
C VAL A 137 -0.27 -16.05 18.97
N ASP A 138 -1.30 -16.47 18.22
CA ASP A 138 -2.63 -15.89 18.33
C ASP A 138 -3.21 -16.22 19.71
N SER A 139 -3.53 -15.20 20.48
CA SER A 139 -4.05 -15.38 21.84
C SER A 139 -5.39 -16.10 21.89
N SER A 140 -6.17 -16.05 20.80
CA SER A 140 -7.49 -16.69 20.74
C SER A 140 -7.42 -18.17 20.36
N SER A 141 -6.51 -18.56 19.46
CA SER A 141 -6.42 -19.93 18.95
C SER A 141 -5.23 -20.72 19.50
N GLY A 142 -4.26 -20.05 20.15
CA GLY A 142 -2.98 -20.64 20.54
C GLY A 142 -2.09 -21.04 19.36
N ARG A 143 -2.47 -20.68 18.12
CA ARG A 143 -1.72 -21.06 16.91
C ARG A 143 -0.64 -20.04 16.57
N PRO A 144 0.52 -20.47 16.04
CA PRO A 144 1.54 -19.55 15.57
C PRO A 144 1.03 -18.77 14.35
N VAL A 145 1.33 -17.47 14.30
CA VAL A 145 0.97 -16.58 13.21
C VAL A 145 2.16 -15.71 12.81
N LEU A 146 2.46 -15.69 11.51
CA LEU A 146 3.35 -14.71 10.91
C LEU A 146 2.56 -13.44 10.57
N TRP A 147 2.88 -12.33 11.23
CA TRP A 147 2.41 -11.00 10.84
C TRP A 147 3.42 -10.36 9.90
N LEU A 148 2.95 -9.87 8.76
CA LEU A 148 3.74 -9.11 7.79
C LEU A 148 3.24 -7.67 7.73
N ASP A 149 4.15 -6.70 7.77
CA ASP A 149 3.78 -5.30 7.61
C ASP A 149 3.50 -4.98 6.15
N ARG A 150 2.24 -4.66 5.84
CA ARG A 150 1.78 -4.41 4.46
C ARG A 150 2.47 -3.22 3.80
N GLN A 151 3.00 -2.28 4.57
CA GLN A 151 3.70 -1.10 4.03
C GLN A 151 5.20 -1.37 3.83
N ARG A 152 5.76 -2.39 4.49
CA ARG A 152 7.20 -2.68 4.46
C ARG A 152 7.58 -3.86 3.58
N VAL A 153 6.69 -4.84 3.43
CA VAL A 153 6.92 -6.02 2.56
C VAL A 153 6.47 -5.68 1.16
N LYS A 154 7.40 -5.68 0.19
CA LYS A 154 7.17 -5.12 -1.15
C LYS A 154 7.20 -6.16 -2.26
N SER A 155 7.66 -7.38 -1.98
CA SER A 155 7.75 -8.42 -2.99
C SER A 155 7.35 -9.80 -2.49
N VAL A 156 6.92 -10.64 -3.44
CA VAL A 156 6.63 -12.06 -3.21
C VAL A 156 7.86 -12.79 -2.64
N LYS A 157 9.06 -12.42 -3.09
CA LYS A 157 10.33 -13.00 -2.59
C LYS A 157 10.52 -12.73 -1.09
N GLU A 158 10.16 -11.54 -0.62
CA GLU A 158 10.22 -11.22 0.80
C GLU A 158 9.19 -12.01 1.61
N VAL A 159 7.96 -12.14 1.10
CA VAL A 159 6.93 -13.00 1.72
C VAL A 159 7.45 -14.43 1.87
N ASP A 160 8.02 -15.00 0.81
CA ASP A 160 8.58 -16.36 0.84
C ASP A 160 9.74 -16.50 1.83
N ARG A 161 10.62 -15.49 1.92
CA ARG A 161 11.72 -15.45 2.88
C ARG A 161 11.20 -15.45 4.32
N TYR A 162 10.27 -14.55 4.65
CA TYR A 162 9.69 -14.47 5.99
C TYR A 162 8.86 -15.71 6.34
N TRP A 163 8.15 -16.28 5.38
CA TRP A 163 7.40 -17.51 5.57
C TRP A 163 8.29 -18.71 5.89
N LYS A 164 9.39 -18.90 5.15
CA LYS A 164 10.38 -19.95 5.43
C LYS A 164 11.04 -19.75 6.79
N TRP A 165 11.44 -18.51 7.10
CA TRP A 165 11.99 -18.15 8.41
C TRP A 165 11.03 -18.51 9.53
N ALA A 166 9.76 -18.10 9.43
CA ALA A 166 8.75 -18.33 10.46
C ALA A 166 8.49 -19.82 10.72
N LYS A 167 8.46 -20.65 9.66
CA LYS A 167 8.30 -22.10 9.80
C LYS A 167 9.48 -22.75 10.51
N ASN A 168 10.71 -22.35 10.15
CA ASN A 168 11.92 -22.88 10.79
C ASN A 168 12.01 -22.45 12.26
N GLU A 169 11.71 -21.18 12.54
CA GLU A 169 11.73 -20.64 13.89
C GLU A 169 10.66 -21.28 14.78
N TRP A 170 9.46 -21.53 14.25
CA TRP A 170 8.43 -22.25 15.02
C TRP A 170 8.84 -23.69 15.33
N LYS A 171 9.36 -24.41 14.34
CA LYS A 171 9.88 -25.78 14.55
C LYS A 171 10.94 -25.81 15.66
N ARG A 172 11.88 -24.85 15.64
CA ARG A 172 12.92 -24.71 16.67
C ARG A 172 12.34 -24.48 18.07
N ARG A 173 11.27 -23.69 18.20
CA ARG A 173 10.59 -23.47 19.49
C ARG A 173 9.91 -24.72 20.01
N CYS A 174 9.28 -25.51 19.13
CA CYS A 174 8.65 -26.78 19.50
C CYS A 174 9.67 -27.86 19.89
N GLU A 175 10.86 -27.89 19.30
CA GLU A 175 11.94 -28.84 19.66
C GLU A 175 12.63 -28.50 20.99
N GLN A 176 12.46 -27.26 21.48
CA GLN A 176 13.04 -26.77 22.74
C GLN A 176 12.03 -26.75 23.90
N SER A 177 10.77 -27.07 23.65
CA SER A 177 9.68 -27.14 24.65
C SER A 177 9.42 -28.59 25.04
#